data_AF-A0A1G8TSA8-F1
#
_entry.id   AF-A0A1G8TSA8-F1
#
_cell.length_a   1.000
_cell.length_b   1.000
_cell.length_c   1.000
_cell.angle_alpha   90.00
_cell.angle_beta   90.00
_cell.angle_gamma   90.00
#
_symmetry.space_group_name_H-M   'P 1'
#
loop_
_entity.id
_entity.type
_entity.pdbx_description
1 polymer ?
#
loop_
_entity_poly.entity_id
_entity_poly.type
_entity_poly.pdbx_seq_one_letter_code
_entity_poly.pdbx_strand_id
1 'polypeptide(L)'
;MSDDAATIPISDAQAEEDDGYSGPVELIGSDGAALTVGATLTGHFDPLSGKYSWYGRLDADPAVTTLVQGGARRVTLRSPFAEVSTSLSDVDPWGRYRVEGFGAPPFEIAADLT
;
A
#
# COMPACT_ATOMS: atom_id res chain seq x y z
N MET A 1 -43.86 -7.48 -32.06
CA MET A 1 -43.72 -8.23 -30.79
C MET A 1 -42.54 -9.15 -31.00
N SER A 2 -41.34 -8.62 -30.77
CA SER A 2 -40.49 -8.95 -29.61
C SER A 2 -39.52 -10.05 -30.04
N ASP A 3 -38.21 -9.93 -29.91
CA ASP A 3 -37.46 -9.26 -28.86
C ASP A 3 -36.06 -8.91 -29.40
N ASP A 4 -35.60 -7.72 -29.03
CA ASP A 4 -34.27 -7.18 -29.27
C ASP A 4 -33.23 -8.11 -28.62
N ALA A 5 -32.34 -8.71 -29.42
CA ALA A 5 -31.20 -9.46 -28.91
C ALA A 5 -30.20 -8.45 -28.32
N ALA A 6 -30.51 -7.94 -27.13
CA ALA A 6 -29.59 -7.14 -26.35
C ALA A 6 -28.38 -8.00 -25.99
N THR A 7 -27.28 -7.80 -26.71
CA THR A 7 -25.94 -8.06 -26.19
C THR A 7 -25.85 -7.35 -24.86
N ILE A 8 -25.82 -8.11 -23.76
CA ILE A 8 -25.43 -7.59 -22.46
C ILE A 8 -23.89 -7.47 -22.50
N PRO A 9 -23.28 -6.27 -22.50
CA PRO A 9 -21.89 -6.16 -22.12
C PRO A 9 -21.85 -6.24 -20.59
N ILE A 10 -21.77 -7.44 -20.04
CA ILE A 10 -21.36 -7.57 -18.64
C ILE A 10 -19.85 -7.38 -18.63
N SER A 11 -19.45 -6.11 -18.50
CA SER A 11 -18.14 -5.70 -18.04
C SER A 11 -17.92 -6.31 -16.66
N ASP A 12 -17.40 -7.53 -16.63
CA ASP A 12 -16.92 -8.16 -15.40
C ASP A 12 -15.49 -7.66 -15.13
N ALA A 13 -15.36 -6.34 -15.00
CA ALA A 13 -14.29 -5.79 -14.20
C ALA A 13 -14.76 -5.95 -12.76
N GLN A 14 -14.67 -7.18 -12.24
CA GLN A 14 -14.51 -7.38 -10.82
C GLN A 14 -13.23 -6.64 -10.46
N ALA A 15 -13.35 -5.35 -10.11
CA ALA A 15 -12.39 -4.74 -9.22
C ALA A 15 -12.55 -5.56 -7.94
N GLU A 16 -11.80 -6.67 -7.88
CA GLU A 16 -11.50 -7.34 -6.63
C GLU A 16 -11.17 -6.21 -5.67
N GLU A 17 -11.99 -6.07 -4.63
CA GLU A 17 -11.82 -5.09 -3.57
C GLU A 17 -10.48 -5.41 -2.92
N ASP A 18 -9.40 -4.90 -3.52
CA ASP A 18 -8.04 -5.11 -3.06
C ASP A 18 -7.98 -4.37 -1.72
N ASP A 19 -8.15 -5.10 -0.61
CA ASP A 19 -8.01 -4.60 0.75
C ASP A 19 -6.69 -3.82 0.85
N GLY A 20 -6.76 -2.50 0.71
CA GLY A 20 -5.60 -1.70 0.34
C GLY A 20 -5.85 -0.21 0.36
N TYR A 21 -4.79 0.56 0.20
CA TYR A 21 -4.79 2.01 0.22
C TYR A 21 -3.91 2.56 -0.90
N SER A 22 -4.48 3.43 -1.73
CA SER A 22 -3.72 4.21 -2.71
C SER A 22 -3.90 5.69 -2.43
N GLY A 23 -2.82 6.38 -2.07
CA GLY A 23 -2.88 7.79 -1.73
C GLY A 23 -1.56 8.32 -1.16
N PRO A 24 -1.55 9.60 -0.74
CA PRO A 24 -0.37 10.18 -0.11
C PRO A 24 -0.12 9.56 1.27
N VAL A 25 1.14 9.30 1.57
CA VAL A 25 1.63 8.88 2.89
C VAL A 25 2.80 9.77 3.29
N GLU A 26 3.01 9.93 4.59
CA GLU A 26 4.18 10.57 5.15
C GLU A 26 5.18 9.50 5.58
N LEU A 27 6.41 9.56 5.05
CA LEU A 27 7.54 8.77 5.50
C LEU A 27 8.37 9.59 6.46
N ILE A 28 8.49 9.11 7.70
CA ILE A 28 9.24 9.77 8.76
C ILE A 28 10.54 8.99 8.97
N GLY A 29 11.67 9.63 8.70
CA GLY A 29 13.01 9.09 8.91
C GLY A 29 13.42 9.06 10.39
N SER A 30 14.52 8.37 10.67
CA SER A 30 15.10 8.26 12.02
C SER A 30 15.53 9.62 12.62
N ASP A 31 15.84 10.56 11.74
CA ASP A 31 16.21 11.95 12.03
C ASP A 31 14.97 12.85 12.27
N GLY A 32 13.77 12.31 12.13
CA GLY A 32 12.51 13.03 12.28
C GLY A 32 12.07 13.81 11.05
N ALA A 33 12.80 13.71 9.93
CA ALA A 33 12.38 14.31 8.66
C ALA A 33 11.15 13.56 8.11
N ALA A 34 10.09 14.31 7.78
CA ALA A 34 8.88 13.79 7.18
C ALA A 34 8.85 14.12 5.67
N LEU A 35 8.51 13.13 4.85
CA LEU A 35 8.40 13.24 3.40
C LEU A 35 7.05 12.71 2.94
N THR A 36 6.26 13.56 2.27
CA THR A 36 5.01 13.12 1.64
C THR A 36 5.29 12.50 0.28
N VAL A 37 4.83 11.26 0.07
CA VAL A 37 4.97 10.54 -1.21
C VAL A 37 3.70 9.74 -1.49
N GLY A 38 3.38 9.51 -2.77
CA GLY A 38 2.32 8.59 -3.14
C GLY A 38 2.70 7.15 -2.79
N ALA A 39 1.77 6.39 -2.22
CA ALA A 39 1.94 4.97 -1.97
C ALA A 39 0.71 4.20 -2.43
N THR A 40 0.95 2.99 -2.93
CA THR A 40 -0.08 1.96 -3.15
C THR A 40 0.25 0.81 -2.21
N LEU A 41 -0.61 0.59 -1.22
CA LEU A 41 -0.50 -0.43 -0.19
C LEU A 41 -1.60 -1.45 -0.40
N THR A 42 -1.27 -2.72 -0.18
CA THR A 42 -2.17 -3.85 -0.24
C THR A 42 -1.92 -4.69 1.00
N GLY A 43 -3.00 -5.23 1.55
CA GLY A 43 -2.94 -6.10 2.71
C GLY A 43 -3.42 -7.49 2.36
N HIS A 44 -2.87 -8.45 3.07
CA HIS A 44 -3.23 -9.85 2.94
C HIS A 44 -3.34 -10.46 4.33
N PHE A 45 -4.54 -10.96 4.63
CA PHE A 45 -4.79 -11.76 5.81
C PHE A 45 -4.43 -13.21 5.51
N ASP A 46 -3.45 -13.77 6.23
CA ASP A 46 -3.11 -15.18 6.15
C ASP A 46 -3.98 -15.99 7.14
N PRO A 47 -4.97 -16.77 6.68
CA PRO A 47 -5.90 -17.48 7.56
C PRO A 47 -5.25 -18.66 8.29
N LEU A 48 -4.13 -19.18 7.78
CA LEU A 48 -3.42 -20.30 8.37
C LEU A 48 -2.67 -19.89 9.65
N SER A 49 -2.06 -18.71 9.64
CA SER A 49 -1.31 -18.14 10.76
C SER A 49 -2.12 -17.13 11.57
N GLY A 50 -3.29 -16.71 11.07
CA GLY A 50 -4.13 -15.67 11.68
C GLY A 50 -3.44 -14.31 11.72
N LYS A 51 -2.47 -14.08 10.82
CA LYS A 51 -1.65 -12.87 10.80
C LYS A 51 -2.00 -12.03 9.59
N TYR A 52 -2.08 -10.73 9.82
CA TYR A 52 -2.17 -9.76 8.75
C TYR A 52 -0.75 -9.35 8.33
N SER A 53 -0.49 -9.41 7.03
CA SER A 53 0.74 -8.89 6.42
C SER A 53 0.35 -7.87 5.37
N TRP A 54 1.08 -6.78 5.26
CA TRP A 54 0.83 -5.79 4.23
C TRP A 54 2.12 -5.45 3.52
N TYR A 55 1.97 -5.08 2.25
CA TYR A 55 3.07 -4.66 1.42
C TYR A 55 2.58 -3.56 0.51
N GLY A 56 3.50 -2.77 -0.01
CA GLY A 56 3.15 -1.68 -0.88
C GLY A 56 4.34 -1.17 -1.64
N ARG A 57 4.05 -0.24 -2.52
CA ARG A 57 5.05 0.40 -3.36
C ARG A 57 4.85 1.90 -3.30
N LEU A 58 5.96 2.59 -3.09
CA LEU A 58 6.04 4.03 -3.15
C LEU A 58 6.22 4.47 -4.60
N ASP A 59 5.63 5.61 -4.94
CA ASP A 59 5.89 6.26 -6.22
C ASP A 59 7.37 6.67 -6.33
N ALA A 60 7.84 6.82 -7.56
CA ALA A 60 9.24 7.17 -7.82
C ALA A 60 9.49 8.62 -7.40
N ASP A 61 10.12 8.80 -6.24
CA ASP A 61 10.43 10.11 -5.69
C ASP A 61 11.93 10.22 -5.30
N PRO A 62 12.65 11.25 -5.80
CA PRO A 62 14.07 11.42 -5.54
C PRO A 62 14.39 11.76 -4.08
N ALA A 63 13.44 12.31 -3.33
CA ALA A 63 13.62 12.55 -1.91
C ALA A 63 13.55 11.25 -1.11
N VAL A 64 12.74 10.26 -1.53
CA VAL A 64 12.78 8.90 -0.95
C VAL A 64 14.14 8.27 -1.20
N THR A 65 14.68 8.42 -2.41
CA THR A 65 16.02 7.93 -2.73
C THR A 65 17.08 8.58 -1.86
N THR A 66 17.00 9.90 -1.67
CA THR A 66 17.90 10.67 -0.80
C THR A 66 17.82 10.20 0.65
N LEU A 67 16.60 9.94 1.14
CA LEU A 67 16.35 9.45 2.49
C LEU A 67 16.99 8.07 2.71
N VAL A 68 16.85 7.16 1.76
CA VAL A 68 17.49 5.83 1.81
C VAL A 68 19.02 5.93 1.72
N GLN A 69 19.55 6.78 0.83
CA GLN A 69 20.99 7.05 0.72
C GLN A 69 21.57 7.70 1.98
N GLY A 70 20.76 8.47 2.70
CA GLY A 70 21.08 9.02 4.03
C GLY A 70 21.09 7.97 5.15
N GLY A 71 20.75 6.71 4.87
CA GLY A 71 20.79 5.60 5.81
C GLY A 71 19.44 5.27 6.46
N ALA A 72 18.36 5.94 6.10
CA ALA A 72 17.02 5.66 6.61
C ALA A 72 16.42 4.41 5.93
N ARG A 73 16.89 3.24 6.37
CA ARG A 73 16.40 1.91 5.94
C ARG A 73 15.09 1.51 6.61
N ARG A 74 14.83 2.06 7.80
CA ARG A 74 13.60 1.88 8.56
C ARG A 74 12.99 3.25 8.75
N VAL A 75 11.73 3.37 8.36
CA VAL A 75 10.95 4.61 8.41
C VAL A 75 9.61 4.32 9.06
N THR A 76 9.00 5.36 9.60
CA THR A 76 7.61 5.29 10.02
C THR A 76 6.75 5.80 8.87
N LEU A 77 5.90 4.93 8.33
CA LEU A 77 4.90 5.28 7.34
C LEU A 77 3.63 5.69 8.07
N ARG A 78 3.27 6.96 7.92
CA ARG A 78 2.00 7.52 8.39
C ARG A 78 1.06 7.69 7.21
N SER A 79 -0.10 7.06 7.34
CA SER A 79 -1.25 7.26 6.47
C SER A 79 -2.31 8.09 7.23
N PRO A 80 -3.39 8.52 6.57
CA PRO A 80 -4.54 9.11 7.25
C PRO A 80 -5.21 8.19 8.30
N PHE A 81 -5.01 6.88 8.18
CA PHE A 81 -5.71 5.87 8.99
C PHE A 81 -4.86 5.37 10.17
N ALA A 82 -3.59 5.09 9.92
CA ALA A 82 -2.66 4.64 10.96
C ALA A 82 -1.20 4.97 10.64
N GLU A 83 -0.36 4.78 11.65
CA GLU A 83 1.08 4.96 11.60
C GLU A 83 1.77 3.63 11.92
N VAL A 84 2.69 3.21 11.05
CA VAL A 84 3.35 1.90 11.12
C VAL A 84 4.84 2.02 10.82
N SER A 85 5.67 1.27 11.53
CA SER A 85 7.09 1.15 11.20
C SER A 85 7.29 0.18 10.05
N THR A 86 8.00 0.61 9.01
CA THR A 86 8.29 -0.19 7.81
C THR A 86 9.75 -0.05 7.38
N SER A 87 10.22 -0.98 6.56
CA SER A 87 11.53 -0.91 5.94
C SER A 87 11.43 -0.63 4.45
N LEU A 88 12.37 0.18 3.96
CA LEU A 88 12.57 0.44 2.53
C LEU A 88 13.61 -0.56 2.04
N SER A 89 13.14 -1.63 1.39
CA SER A 89 13.98 -2.81 1.09
C SER A 89 14.37 -2.88 -0.39
N ASP A 90 13.38 -2.90 -1.27
CA ASP A 90 13.54 -3.24 -2.68
C ASP A 90 13.36 -1.99 -3.54
N VAL A 91 14.38 -1.62 -4.33
CA VAL A 91 14.31 -0.51 -5.27
C VAL A 91 14.30 -1.05 -6.69
N ASP A 92 13.22 -0.79 -7.41
CA ASP A 92 13.13 -1.18 -8.82
C ASP A 92 14.04 -0.31 -9.70
N PRO A 93 14.34 -0.73 -10.94
CA PRO A 93 15.09 0.09 -11.92
C PRO A 93 14.50 1.47 -12.19
N TRP A 94 13.24 1.70 -11.81
CA TRP A 94 12.53 2.97 -11.93
C TRP A 94 12.55 3.83 -10.66
N GLY A 95 13.31 3.43 -9.63
CA GLY A 95 13.43 4.20 -8.38
C GLY A 95 12.22 4.09 -7.45
N ARG A 96 11.38 3.06 -7.63
CA ARG A 96 10.24 2.80 -6.76
C ARG A 96 10.68 1.91 -5.61
N TYR A 97 10.34 2.32 -4.40
CA TYR A 97 10.69 1.58 -3.20
C TYR A 97 9.54 0.70 -2.74
N ARG A 98 9.84 -0.55 -2.43
CA ARG A 98 8.91 -1.45 -1.75
C ARG A 98 8.92 -1.16 -0.25
N VAL A 99 7.73 -1.10 0.30
CA VAL A 99 7.46 -1.07 1.74
C VAL A 99 6.72 -2.34 2.11
N GLU A 100 7.01 -2.86 3.30
CA GLU A 100 6.35 -4.05 3.82
C GLU A 100 6.30 -3.99 5.34
N GLY A 101 5.28 -4.63 5.90
CA GLY A 101 5.09 -4.67 7.33
C GLY A 101 4.18 -5.82 7.74
N PHE A 102 4.26 -6.15 9.03
CA PHE A 102 3.46 -7.17 9.66
C PHE A 102 2.57 -6.53 10.73
N GLY A 103 1.35 -7.02 10.88
CA GLY A 103 0.39 -6.53 11.87
C GLY A 103 -0.68 -5.62 11.27
N ALA A 104 -1.21 -4.70 12.08
CA ALA A 104 -2.29 -3.81 11.69
C ALA A 104 -1.87 -2.94 10.50
N PRO A 105 -2.58 -3.00 9.36
CA PRO A 105 -2.25 -2.18 8.21
C PRO A 105 -2.54 -0.70 8.50
N PRO A 106 -1.83 0.21 7.82
CA PRO A 106 -2.10 1.64 7.86
C PRO A 106 -3.28 2.01 6.94
N PHE A 107 -4.36 1.24 6.95
CA PHE A 107 -5.59 1.49 6.19
C PHE A 107 -6.76 0.71 6.78
N GLU A 108 -7.99 1.15 6.48
CA GLU A 108 -9.19 0.44 6.88
C GLU A 108 -9.22 -0.94 6.22
N ILE A 109 -9.27 -1.98 7.05
CA ILE A 109 -9.59 -3.33 6.58
C ILE A 109 -11.09 -3.51 6.69
N ALA A 110 -11.72 -4.03 5.64
CA ALA A 110 -13.06 -4.55 5.75
C ALA A 110 -12.99 -5.80 6.64
N ALA A 111 -13.11 -5.60 7.95
CA ALA A 111 -13.26 -6.72 8.87
C ALA A 111 -14.62 -7.36 8.57
N ASP A 112 -14.61 -8.48 7.83
CA ASP A 112 -15.77 -9.35 7.73
C ASP A 112 -16.05 -9.92 9.13
N LEU A 113 -16.95 -9.25 9.85
CA LEU A 113 -17.51 -9.72 11.10
C LEU A 113 -18.68 -10.65 10.75
N THR A 114 -18.38 -11.93 10.57
CA THR A 114 -19.36 -13.03 10.61
C THR A 114 -19.79 -13.33 12.04
#